data_AF-A0A8D8JNN5-F1
#
_entry.id   AF-A0A8D8JNN5-F1
#
_cell.length_a   1.000
_cell.length_b   1.000
_cell.length_c   1.000
_cell.angle_alpha   90.00
_cell.angle_beta   90.00
_cell.angle_gamma   90.00
#
_symmetry.space_group_name_H-M   'P 1'
#
loop_
_entity.id
_entity.type
_entity.pdbx_description
1 polymer ?
#
loop_
_entity_poly.entity_id
_entity_poly.type
_entity_poly.pdbx_seq_one_letter_code
_entity_poly.pdbx_strand_id
1 'polypeptide(L)'
;MHLRKETAKLSETSKKSTTEIENDFKTFCKRVAIGKEQRFCYYMGGDESSATGILSELSKPLSWSMPVEKICEKLKKKDSQICDLRYDKQIDVNTVELKNLKVKDLKKILSEWDEYCEGCLEKSDYIKRIEDLKHKHVRSDL
;
A
#
# COMPACT_ATOMS: atom_id res chain seq x y z
N MET A 1 2.52 -5.88 1.80
CA MET A 1 3.24 -4.80 2.50
C MET A 1 3.19 -3.57 1.60
N HIS A 2 2.61 -2.45 2.04
CA HIS A 2 2.36 -1.26 1.21
C HIS A 2 3.63 -0.77 0.48
N LEU A 3 4.78 -0.88 1.15
CA LEU A 3 6.08 -0.59 0.56
C LEU A 3 6.34 -1.33 -0.75
N ARG A 4 5.86 -2.59 -0.95
CA ARG A 4 6.04 -3.33 -2.20
C ARG A 4 5.28 -2.69 -3.38
N LYS A 5 4.08 -2.14 -3.17
CA LYS A 5 3.30 -1.51 -4.25
C LYS A 5 3.93 -0.17 -4.65
N GLU A 6 4.37 0.60 -3.67
CA GLU A 6 5.01 1.89 -3.92
C GLU A 6 6.43 1.72 -4.46
N THR A 7 7.20 0.75 -3.97
CA THR A 7 8.50 0.41 -4.59
C THR A 7 8.35 -0.23 -5.96
N ALA A 8 7.28 -0.97 -6.25
CA ALA A 8 7.02 -1.46 -7.61
C ALA A 8 6.90 -0.29 -8.60
N LYS A 9 6.08 0.73 -8.26
CA LYS A 9 5.97 1.98 -9.04
C LYS A 9 7.29 2.75 -9.14
N LEU A 10 8.12 2.71 -8.10
CA LEU A 10 9.45 3.33 -8.10
C LEU A 10 10.49 2.52 -8.90
N SER A 11 10.31 1.20 -9.00
CA SER A 11 11.28 0.21 -9.52
C SER A 11 11.11 -0.19 -10.98
N GLU A 12 10.04 0.25 -11.67
CA GLU A 12 9.83 -0.05 -13.10
C GLU A 12 10.90 0.55 -14.04
N THR A 13 11.84 1.33 -13.49
CA THR A 13 12.92 1.95 -14.27
C THR A 13 14.28 1.61 -13.64
N SER A 14 14.97 0.67 -14.28
CA SER A 14 16.43 0.50 -14.38
C SER A 14 17.31 1.26 -13.36
N LYS A 15 18.00 0.54 -12.47
CA LYS A 15 19.17 0.97 -11.68
C LYS A 15 19.24 2.48 -11.37
N LYS A 16 18.25 3.00 -10.65
CA LYS A 16 18.27 4.40 -10.19
C LYS A 16 19.38 4.61 -9.17
N SER A 17 20.09 5.73 -9.30
CA SER A 17 21.04 6.16 -8.28
C SER A 17 20.31 6.46 -6.96
N THR A 18 21.02 6.38 -5.84
CA THR A 18 20.47 6.70 -4.51
C THR A 18 19.70 8.03 -4.54
N THR A 19 20.28 9.06 -5.17
CA THR A 19 19.69 10.40 -5.30
C THR A 19 18.37 10.42 -6.06
N GLU A 20 18.26 9.67 -7.15
CA GLU A 20 17.02 9.58 -7.93
C GLU A 20 15.90 8.92 -7.14
N ILE A 21 16.22 7.84 -6.40
CA ILE A 21 15.26 7.16 -5.53
C ILE A 21 14.74 8.10 -4.44
N GLU A 22 15.63 8.91 -3.85
CA GLU A 22 15.24 9.90 -2.84
C GLU A 22 14.36 11.00 -3.42
N ASN A 23 14.67 11.50 -4.62
CA ASN A 23 13.88 12.52 -5.28
C ASN A 23 12.49 12.02 -5.70
N ASP A 24 12.40 10.80 -6.23
CA ASP A 24 11.13 10.18 -6.56
C ASP A 24 10.27 9.99 -5.30
N PHE A 25 10.90 9.55 -4.20
CA PHE A 25 10.22 9.37 -2.93
C PHE A 25 9.70 10.70 -2.36
N LYS A 26 10.50 11.78 -2.40
CA LYS A 26 10.07 13.13 -2.02
C LYS A 26 8.92 13.62 -2.90
N THR A 27 8.98 13.35 -4.20
CA THR A 27 7.90 13.73 -5.15
C THR A 27 6.61 12.95 -4.87
N PHE A 28 6.70 11.68 -4.48
CA PHE A 28 5.57 10.92 -3.98
C PHE A 28 5.01 11.55 -2.71
N CYS A 29 5.86 11.86 -1.74
CA CYS A 29 5.43 12.47 -0.48
C CYS A 29 4.78 13.84 -0.64
N LYS A 30 5.21 14.65 -1.60
CA LYS A 30 4.56 15.92 -1.96
C LYS A 30 3.15 15.73 -2.53
N ARG A 31 2.87 14.61 -3.20
CA ARG A 31 1.54 14.29 -3.74
C ARG A 31 0.57 13.76 -2.67
N VAL A 32 1.10 13.18 -1.61
CA VAL A 32 0.32 12.61 -0.52
C VAL A 32 0.15 13.64 0.60
N ALA A 33 -0.99 14.31 0.61
CA ALA A 33 -1.26 15.36 1.60
C ALA A 33 -1.98 14.87 2.88
N ILE A 34 -2.60 13.69 2.87
CA ILE A 34 -3.51 13.25 3.95
C ILE A 34 -3.39 11.74 4.19
N GLY A 35 -3.49 11.31 5.45
CA GLY A 35 -3.73 9.92 5.82
C GLY A 35 -2.47 9.13 6.20
N LYS A 36 -2.54 7.79 6.08
CA LYS A 36 -1.47 6.88 6.53
C LYS A 36 -0.18 7.08 5.75
N GLU A 37 -0.27 7.44 4.47
CA GLU A 37 0.88 7.69 3.61
C GLU A 37 1.61 9.00 3.96
N GLN A 38 0.89 10.04 4.42
CA GLN A 38 1.53 11.27 4.91
C GLN A 38 2.38 10.99 6.15
N ARG A 39 1.85 10.20 7.11
CA ARG A 39 2.61 9.78 8.30
C ARG A 39 3.83 8.94 7.92
N PHE A 40 3.68 8.06 6.94
CA PHE A 40 4.79 7.28 6.40
C PHE A 40 5.89 8.18 5.82
N CYS A 41 5.52 9.17 5.01
CA CYS A 41 6.45 10.14 4.47
C CYS A 41 7.19 10.94 5.54
N TYR A 42 6.50 11.34 6.61
CA TYR A 42 7.10 12.01 7.76
C TYR A 42 8.15 11.14 8.45
N TYR A 43 7.82 9.88 8.79
CA TYR A 43 8.78 8.98 9.44
C TYR A 43 9.97 8.62 8.54
N MET A 44 9.72 8.48 7.25
CA MET A 44 10.75 8.11 6.27
C MET A 44 11.67 9.25 5.88
N GLY A 45 11.40 10.50 6.27
CA GLY A 45 12.23 11.63 5.85
C GLY A 45 11.92 12.14 4.43
N GLY A 46 10.73 11.85 3.91
CA GLY A 46 10.29 12.26 2.57
C GLY A 46 9.73 13.68 2.50
N ASP A 47 9.42 14.28 3.65
CA ASP A 47 9.01 15.68 3.78
C ASP A 47 10.20 16.56 4.17
N GLU A 48 10.25 17.79 3.66
CA GLU A 48 11.36 18.75 3.91
C GLU A 48 11.47 19.15 5.39
N SER A 49 10.38 19.00 6.16
CA SER A 49 10.32 19.23 7.61
C SER A 49 10.83 18.03 8.43
N SER A 50 11.12 16.90 7.79
CA SER A 50 11.53 15.68 8.46
C SER A 50 13.04 15.68 8.71
N ALA A 51 13.44 15.75 9.99
CA ALA A 51 14.85 15.78 10.40
C ALA A 51 15.56 14.41 10.33
N THR A 52 14.96 13.40 9.69
CA THR A 52 15.43 12.01 9.76
C THR A 52 16.28 11.63 8.53
N GLY A 53 17.47 11.08 8.76
CA GLY A 53 18.32 10.49 7.71
C GLY A 53 17.86 9.11 7.23
N ILE A 54 16.62 8.71 7.57
CA ILE A 54 16.08 7.36 7.35
C ILE A 54 15.83 7.08 5.88
N LEU A 55 15.59 8.13 5.06
CA LEU A 55 15.39 7.97 3.62
C LEU A 55 16.58 7.25 2.95
N SER A 56 17.80 7.51 3.43
CA SER A 56 19.01 6.85 2.94
C SER A 56 19.05 5.33 3.22
N GLU A 57 18.31 4.86 4.23
CA GLU A 57 18.13 3.45 4.59
C GLU A 57 17.07 2.75 3.76
N LEU A 58 16.33 3.50 2.92
CA LEU A 58 15.52 2.98 1.84
C LEU A 58 16.26 3.07 0.50
N SER A 59 16.81 4.24 0.18
CA SER A 59 17.38 4.53 -1.13
C SER A 59 18.65 3.72 -1.44
N LYS A 60 19.59 3.65 -0.48
CA LYS A 60 20.81 2.84 -0.63
C LYS A 60 20.48 1.38 -0.82
N PRO A 61 19.60 0.75 0.01
CA PRO A 61 19.36 -0.64 -0.20
C PRO A 61 18.48 -0.96 -1.41
N LEU A 62 17.73 0.00 -1.92
CA LEU A 62 16.97 -0.17 -3.15
C LEU A 62 17.87 -0.06 -4.40
N SER A 63 18.92 0.79 -4.38
CA SER A 63 19.79 1.02 -5.55
C SER A 63 20.64 -0.19 -5.97
N TRP A 64 21.13 -0.98 -5.01
CA TRP A 64 21.79 -2.29 -5.25
C TRP A 64 20.79 -3.48 -5.25
N SER A 65 19.49 -3.21 -5.43
CA SER A 65 18.43 -4.22 -5.61
C SER A 65 18.20 -5.17 -4.42
N MET A 66 18.31 -4.68 -3.17
CA MET A 66 17.91 -5.46 -2.01
C MET A 66 16.38 -5.69 -2.02
N PRO A 67 15.91 -6.92 -1.69
CA PRO A 67 14.49 -7.17 -1.59
C PRO A 67 13.80 -6.26 -0.57
N VAL A 68 12.68 -5.67 -0.99
CA VAL A 68 11.87 -4.70 -0.22
C VAL A 68 11.48 -5.23 1.16
N GLU A 69 11.25 -6.53 1.30
CA GLU A 69 10.95 -7.18 2.59
C GLU A 69 12.13 -7.07 3.56
N LYS A 70 13.36 -7.28 3.09
CA LYS A 70 14.57 -7.11 3.90
C LYS A 70 14.81 -5.65 4.26
N ILE A 71 14.45 -4.72 3.36
CA ILE A 71 14.53 -3.29 3.64
C ILE A 71 13.55 -2.92 4.77
N CYS A 72 12.31 -3.39 4.73
CA CYS A 72 11.36 -3.16 5.80
C CYS A 72 11.77 -3.77 7.14
N GLU A 73 12.36 -4.96 7.15
CA GLU A 73 12.92 -5.56 8.37
C GLU A 73 14.04 -4.69 8.97
N LYS A 74 14.85 -4.03 8.13
CA LYS A 74 15.87 -3.07 8.59
C LYS A 74 15.26 -1.76 9.10
N LEU A 75 14.30 -1.20 8.36
CA LEU A 75 13.59 0.03 8.76
C LEU A 75 12.88 -0.15 10.10
N LYS A 76 12.24 -1.31 10.30
CA LYS A 76 11.60 -1.71 11.56
C LYS A 76 12.54 -1.67 12.77
N LYS A 77 13.80 -2.04 12.57
CA LYS A 77 14.81 -2.03 13.64
C LYS A 77 15.30 -0.62 13.97
N LYS A 78 15.25 0.31 13.01
CA LYS A 78 15.66 1.70 13.22
C LYS A 78 14.56 2.54 13.83
N ASP A 79 13.34 2.38 13.35
CA ASP A 79 12.19 3.11 13.85
C ASP A 79 10.96 2.20 13.87
N SER A 80 10.51 1.85 15.07
CA SER A 80 9.35 0.99 15.25
C SER A 80 8.06 1.67 14.82
N GLN A 81 8.00 3.01 14.78
CA GLN A 81 6.83 3.77 14.36
C GLN A 81 6.50 3.56 12.89
N ILE A 82 7.50 3.27 12.05
CA ILE A 82 7.30 2.86 10.64
C ILE A 82 6.44 1.58 10.56
N CYS A 83 6.56 0.68 11.54
CA CYS A 83 5.80 -0.58 11.59
C CYS A 83 4.45 -0.47 12.29
N ASP A 84 4.23 0.57 13.10
CA ASP A 84 2.91 0.88 13.68
C ASP A 84 1.93 1.43 12.63
N LEU A 85 2.42 1.81 11.45
CA LEU A 85 1.59 2.09 10.29
C LEU A 85 0.94 0.80 9.78
N ARG A 86 -0.20 0.45 10.41
CA ARG A 86 -1.07 -0.63 9.99
C ARG A 86 -1.81 -0.22 8.74
N TYR A 87 -1.26 -0.59 7.59
CA TYR A 87 -2.02 -0.59 6.35
C TYR A 87 -3.00 -1.75 6.36
N ASP A 88 -4.23 -1.39 6.05
CA ASP A 88 -5.29 -2.32 5.80
C ASP A 88 -4.86 -3.28 4.68
N LYS A 89 -4.93 -4.60 4.91
CA LYS A 89 -4.63 -5.56 3.85
C LYS A 89 -5.61 -5.28 2.71
N GLN A 90 -5.09 -4.99 1.53
CA GLN A 90 -5.89 -4.98 0.32
C GLN A 90 -6.32 -6.41 0.04
N ILE A 91 -7.62 -6.59 -0.15
CA ILE A 91 -8.21 -7.89 -0.38
C ILE A 91 -8.22 -8.09 -1.89
N ASP A 92 -7.45 -9.05 -2.36
CA ASP A 92 -7.42 -9.41 -3.76
C ASP A 92 -8.62 -10.31 -4.09
N VAL A 93 -9.69 -9.69 -4.60
CA VAL A 93 -10.97 -10.37 -4.86
C VAL A 93 -10.90 -11.44 -5.97
N ASN A 94 -9.80 -11.51 -6.72
CA ASN A 94 -9.59 -12.54 -7.74
C ASN A 94 -9.09 -13.85 -7.13
N THR A 95 -8.20 -13.74 -6.14
CA THR A 95 -7.51 -14.90 -5.55
C THR A 95 -8.12 -15.35 -4.23
N VAL A 96 -8.85 -14.46 -3.54
CA VAL A 96 -9.45 -14.78 -2.23
C VAL A 96 -10.81 -15.45 -2.38
N GLU A 97 -11.05 -16.46 -1.56
CA GLU A 97 -12.39 -17.03 -1.42
C GLU A 97 -13.26 -16.14 -0.53
N LEU A 98 -14.22 -15.42 -1.13
CA LEU A 98 -15.10 -14.46 -0.45
C LEU A 98 -15.87 -15.09 0.74
N LYS A 99 -16.11 -16.41 0.70
CA LYS A 99 -16.75 -17.17 1.79
C LYS A 99 -15.92 -17.20 3.06
N ASN A 100 -14.59 -17.06 2.99
CA ASN A 100 -13.71 -17.06 4.17
C ASN A 100 -13.56 -15.66 4.80
N LEU A 101 -14.01 -14.61 4.12
CA LEU A 101 -13.95 -13.23 4.61
C LEU A 101 -15.04 -12.94 5.64
N LYS A 102 -14.78 -12.03 6.57
CA LYS A 102 -15.83 -11.54 7.50
C LYS A 102 -16.69 -10.50 6.79
N VAL A 103 -17.93 -10.31 7.26
CA VAL A 103 -18.83 -9.27 6.70
C VAL A 103 -18.18 -7.89 6.70
N LYS A 104 -17.34 -7.57 7.69
CA LYS A 104 -16.57 -6.33 7.72
C LYS A 104 -15.63 -6.16 6.52
N ASP A 105 -14.96 -7.24 6.13
CA ASP A 105 -14.04 -7.26 4.99
C ASP A 105 -14.81 -7.14 3.66
N LEU A 106 -15.97 -7.80 3.56
CA LEU A 106 -16.87 -7.69 2.41
C LEU A 106 -17.42 -6.26 2.24
N LYS A 107 -17.87 -5.63 3.33
CA LYS A 107 -18.31 -4.23 3.32
C LYS A 107 -17.19 -3.29 2.88
N LYS A 108 -15.96 -3.56 3.33
CA LYS A 108 -14.80 -2.75 2.96
C LYS A 108 -14.48 -2.84 1.47
N ILE A 109 -14.58 -4.03 0.85
CA ILE A 109 -14.44 -4.19 -0.61
C ILE A 109 -15.43 -3.29 -1.34
N LEU A 110 -16.71 -3.34 -0.95
CA LEU A 110 -17.75 -2.51 -1.56
C LEU A 110 -17.45 -1.01 -1.39
N SER A 111 -17.07 -0.57 -0.18
CA SER A 111 -16.68 0.83 0.05
C SER A 111 -15.44 1.27 -0.75
N GLU A 112 -14.46 0.39 -0.97
CA GLU A 112 -13.30 0.70 -1.83
C GLU A 112 -13.70 0.85 -3.31
N TRP A 113 -14.81 0.25 -3.73
CA TRP A 113 -15.40 0.42 -5.07
C TRP A 113 -16.40 1.57 -5.15
N ASP A 114 -16.59 2.32 -4.07
CA ASP A 114 -17.63 3.33 -3.89
C ASP A 114 -19.05 2.77 -4.13
N GLU A 115 -19.22 1.48 -3.85
CA GLU A 115 -20.47 0.75 -4.00
C GLU A 115 -21.03 0.39 -2.61
N TYR A 116 -22.35 0.29 -2.53
CA TYR A 116 -23.05 -0.06 -1.31
C TYR A 116 -24.04 -1.17 -1.60
N CYS A 117 -24.35 -1.98 -0.58
CA CYS A 117 -25.42 -2.95 -0.69
C CYS A 117 -26.60 -2.52 0.19
N GLU A 118 -27.62 -1.93 -0.43
CA GLU A 118 -28.90 -1.66 0.21
C GLU A 118 -29.68 -2.98 0.37
N GLY A 119 -30.07 -3.31 1.60
CA GLY A 119 -30.84 -4.52 1.91
C GLY A 119 -30.04 -5.80 2.12
N CYS A 120 -28.72 -5.79 2.05
CA CYS A 120 -27.90 -6.94 2.46
C CYS A 120 -28.04 -7.19 3.97
N LEU A 121 -28.66 -8.29 4.36
CA LEU A 121 -28.81 -8.72 5.77
C LEU A 121 -27.86 -9.86 6.10
N GLU A 122 -27.64 -10.77 5.15
CA GLU A 122 -26.82 -11.95 5.33
C GLU A 122 -25.47 -11.82 4.61
N LYS A 123 -24.49 -12.59 5.09
CA LYS A 123 -23.15 -12.63 4.48
C LYS A 123 -23.20 -13.03 3.00
N SER A 124 -24.12 -13.93 2.63
CA SER A 124 -24.34 -14.37 1.25
C SER A 124 -24.75 -13.22 0.33
N ASP A 125 -25.51 -12.25 0.82
CA ASP A 125 -25.97 -11.11 0.02
C ASP A 125 -24.79 -10.21 -0.36
N TYR A 126 -23.91 -9.94 0.60
CA TYR A 126 -22.67 -9.19 0.35
C TYR A 126 -21.76 -9.89 -0.65
N ILE A 127 -21.63 -11.23 -0.56
CA ILE A 127 -20.83 -12.01 -1.50
C ILE A 127 -21.42 -11.91 -2.91
N LYS A 128 -22.75 -12.07 -3.06
CA LYS A 128 -23.43 -11.94 -4.35
C LYS A 128 -23.22 -10.57 -4.97
N ARG A 129 -23.36 -9.50 -4.18
CA ARG A 129 -23.14 -8.12 -4.67
C ARG A 129 -21.71 -7.89 -5.14
N ILE A 130 -20.73 -8.44 -4.42
CA ILE A 130 -19.31 -8.34 -4.81
C ILE A 130 -19.05 -9.11 -6.10
N GLU A 131 -19.58 -10.33 -6.25
CA GLU A 131 -19.46 -11.13 -7.47
C GLU A 131 -20.12 -10.43 -8.68
N ASP A 132 -21.30 -9.84 -8.47
CA ASP A 132 -22.00 -9.03 -9.47
C ASP A 132 -21.18 -7.79 -9.87
N LEU A 133 -20.49 -7.13 -8.95
CA LEU A 133 -19.66 -5.97 -9.26
C LEU A 133 -18.25 -6.32 -9.73
N LYS A 134 -17.80 -7.56 -9.53
CA LYS A 134 -16.43 -8.01 -9.80
C LYS A 134 -16.01 -7.70 -11.23
N HIS A 135 -16.87 -7.98 -12.21
CA HIS A 135 -16.57 -7.76 -13.62
C HIS A 135 -16.42 -6.27 -14.00
N LYS A 136 -17.00 -5.35 -13.21
CA LYS A 136 -16.96 -3.90 -13.45
C LYS A 136 -15.74 -3.25 -12.80
N HIS A 137 -15.35 -3.70 -11.61
CA HIS A 137 -14.29 -3.07 -10.81
C HIS A 137 -12.95 -3.80 -10.89
N VAL A 138 -12.97 -5.05 -11.31
CA VAL A 138 -11.76 -5.86 -11.47
C VAL A 138 -11.55 -6.09 -12.96
N ARG A 139 -10.75 -5.22 -13.57
CA ARG A 139 -10.22 -5.53 -14.90
C ARG A 139 -9.41 -6.82 -14.77
N SER A 140 -9.75 -7.82 -15.57
CA SER A 140 -8.80 -8.87 -15.91
C SER A 140 -7.70 -8.22 -16.74
N ASP A 141 -6.68 -7.70 -16.07
CA ASP A 141 -5.39 -7.44 -16.70
C ASP A 141 -4.83 -8.81 -17.09
N LEU A 142 -4.94 -9.12 -18.38
CA LEU A 142 -4.22 -10.20 -19.06
C LEU A 142 -2.83 -9.69 -19.43
#